data_AF-A0A2V8QAQ2-F1
#
_entry.id   AF-A0A2V8QAQ2-F1
#
_cell.length_a   1.000
_cell.length_b   1.000
_cell.length_c   1.000
_cell.angle_alpha   90.00
_cell.angle_beta   90.00
_cell.angle_gamma   90.00
#
_symmetry.space_group_name_H-M   'P 1'
#
loop_
_entity.id
_entity.type
_entity.pdbx_description
1 polymer ?
#
loop_
_entity_poly.entity_id
_entity_poly.type
_entity_poly.pdbx_seq_one_letter_code
_entity_poly.pdbx_strand_id
1 'polypeptide(L)' 'MHPAELRNRLSGVIAFPITPFSEDLSIDLPGLHQNLTKLIEHPISAIVAA' A
#
# COMPACT_ATOMS: atom_id res chain seq x y z
N MET A 1 -8.89 8.23 12.83
CA MET A 1 -9.06 9.25 11.76
C MET A 1 -10.54 9.39 11.47
N HIS A 2 -11.05 10.62 11.48
CA HIS A 2 -12.45 10.89 11.12
C HIS A 2 -12.62 10.88 9.59
N PRO A 3 -13.76 10.46 9.01
CA PRO A 3 -13.93 10.41 7.55
C PRO A 3 -13.65 11.74 6.83
N ALA A 4 -14.00 12.87 7.45
CA ALA A 4 -13.72 14.21 6.92
C ALA A 4 -12.21 14.52 6.89
N GLU A 5 -11.45 14.03 7.88
CA GLU A 5 -10.00 14.19 7.95
C GLU A 5 -9.30 13.37 6.86
N LEU A 6 -9.73 12.12 6.65
CA LEU A 6 -9.23 11.29 5.55
C LEU A 6 -9.51 11.94 4.20
N ARG A 7 -10.75 12.40 3.96
CA ARG A 7 -11.14 13.09 2.72
C ARG A 7 -10.22 14.27 2.40
N ASN A 8 -9.88 15.06 3.40
CA ASN A 8 -9.01 16.23 3.22
C ASN A 8 -7.55 15.86 2.92
N ARG A 9 -7.10 14.64 3.24
CA ARG A 9 -5.74 14.13 2.98
C ARG A 9 -5.61 13.30 1.71
N LEU A 10 -6.72 12.79 1.17
CA LEU A 10 -6.75 11.99 -0.06
C LEU A 10 -6.65 12.85 -1.32
N SER A 11 -5.54 13.58 -1.46
CA SER A 11 -5.21 14.35 -2.65
C SER A 11 -3.88 13.84 -3.23
N GLY A 12 -3.90 13.36 -4.48
CA GLY A 12 -2.73 12.80 -5.14
C GLY A 12 -2.91 11.32 -5.48
N VAL A 13 -1.80 10.60 -5.68
CA VAL A 13 -1.81 9.19 -6.05
C VAL A 13 -2.25 8.32 -4.86
N ILE A 14 -3.23 7.45 -5.06
CA ILE A 14 -3.60 6.40 -4.11
C ILE A 14 -3.03 5.08 -4.64
N ALA A 15 -2.10 4.50 -3.90
CA ALA A 15 -1.42 3.27 -4.29
C ALA A 15 -2.15 2.03 -3.74
N PHE A 16 -2.19 0.99 -4.57
CA PHE A 16 -2.68 -0.33 -4.20
C PHE A 16 -1.49 -1.28 -4.31
N PRO A 17 -0.91 -1.74 -3.19
CA PRO A 17 0.18 -2.68 -3.21
C PRO A 17 -0.31 -4.03 -3.76
N ILE A 18 0.60 -4.77 -4.37
CA ILE A 18 0.32 -6.16 -4.70
C ILE A 18 0.37 -7.00 -3.42
N THR A 19 -0.39 -8.09 -3.37
CA THR A 19 -0.22 -9.12 -2.34
C THR A 19 0.59 -10.26 -2.97
N PRO A 20 1.91 -10.31 -2.77
CA PRO A 20 2.73 -11.37 -3.33
C PRO A 20 2.49 -12.68 -2.59
N PHE A 21 2.58 -13.78 -3.34
CA PHE A 21 2.42 -15.13 -2.84
C PHE A 21 3.64 -15.96 -3.21
N SER A 22 4.02 -16.85 -2.31
CA SER A 22 4.98 -17.93 -2.55
C SER A 22 4.36 -18.98 -3.50
N GLU A 23 5.19 -19.90 -4.02
CA GLU A 23 4.72 -20.99 -4.90
C GLU A 23 3.66 -21.89 -4.22
N ASP A 24 3.72 -22.02 -2.89
CA ASP A 24 2.75 -22.75 -2.08
C ASP A 24 1.47 -21.95 -1.75
N LEU A 25 1.29 -20.78 -2.37
CA LEU A 25 0.17 -19.85 -2.17
C LEU A 25 0.10 -19.23 -0.76
N SER A 26 1.13 -19.38 0.07
CA SER A 26 1.28 -18.59 1.29
C SER A 26 1.63 -17.14 0.95
N ILE A 27 1.28 -16.19 1.82
CA ILE A 27 1.65 -14.77 1.63
C ILE A 27 3.17 -14.63 1.76
N ASP A 28 3.80 -14.00 0.77
CA ASP A 28 5.21 -13.63 0.81
C ASP A 28 5.38 -12.30 1.58
N LEU A 29 5.57 -12.40 2.91
CA LEU A 29 5.76 -11.22 3.77
C LEU A 29 7.02 -10.40 3.41
N PRO A 30 8.20 -11.01 3.14
CA PRO A 30 9.35 -10.27 2.62
C PRO A 30 9.05 -9.51 1.31
N GLY A 31 8.40 -10.14 0.34
CA GLY A 31 8.01 -9.51 -0.91
C GLY A 31 7.02 -8.36 -0.72
N LEU A 32 6.05 -8.53 0.20
CA LEU A 32 5.11 -7.47 0.54
C LEU A 32 5.83 -6.27 1.17
N HIS A 33 6.77 -6.51 2.08
CA HIS A 33 7.59 -5.47 2.68
C HIS A 33 8.43 -4.71 1.64
N GLN A 34 9.03 -5.43 0.68
CA GLN A 34 9.78 -4.81 -0.42
C GLN A 34 8.87 -3.99 -1.34
N ASN A 35 7.67 -4.50 -1.67
CA ASN A 35 6.68 -3.77 -2.48
C ASN A 35 6.27 -2.46 -1.82
N LEU A 36 5.96 -2.49 -0.52
CA LEU A 36 5.62 -1.30 0.26
C LEU A 36 6.78 -0.31 0.33
N THR A 37 8.00 -0.80 0.61
CA THR A 37 9.21 0.03 0.67
C THR A 37 9.43 0.78 -0.64
N LYS A 38 9.21 0.12 -1.79
CA LYS A 38 9.32 0.76 -3.10
C LYS A 38 8.22 1.77 -3.38
N LEU A 39 6.99 1.49 -2.97
CA LEU A 39 5.87 2.42 -3.16
C LEU A 39 6.04 3.72 -2.39
N ILE A 40 6.57 3.67 -1.16
CA ILE A 40 6.78 4.86 -0.33
C ILE A 40 7.96 5.75 -0.79
N GLU A 41 8.79 5.27 -1.74
CA GLU A 41 9.81 6.11 -2.41
C GLU A 41 9.17 7.16 -3.36
N HIS A 42 7.89 6.98 -3.71
CA HIS A 42 7.14 7.91 -4.56
C HIS A 42 6.25 8.86 -3.73
N PRO A 43 5.90 10.05 -4.25
CA PRO A 43 5.02 11.00 -3.57
C PRO A 43 3.54 10.55 -3.65
N ILE A 44 3.21 9.48 -2.93
CA ILE A 44 1.86 8.94 -2.81
C ILE A 44 1.10 9.56 -1.63
N SER A 45 -0.21 9.70 -1.79
CA SER A 45 -1.12 10.26 -0.77
C SER A 45 -1.60 9.21 0.24
N ALA A 46 -1.76 7.96 -0.21
CA ALA A 46 -2.22 6.85 0.60
C ALA A 46 -1.84 5.50 -0.02
N ILE A 47 -1.75 4.48 0.85
CA ILE A 47 -1.68 3.06 0.47
C ILE A 47 -2.97 2.41 0.97
N VAL A 48 -3.63 1.65 0.10
CA VAL A 48 -4.80 0.84 0.47
C VAL A 48 -4.34 -0.57 0.76
N ALA A 49 -4.40 -0.99 2.02
CA ALA A 49 -4.21 -2.40 2.38
C ALA A 49 -5.52 -3.16 2.14
N ALA A 50 -5.45 -4.29 1.44
CA ALA A 50 -6.56 -5.19 1.15
C ALA A 50 -6.57 -6.40 2.09
#